data_AF-A0A662M0C8-F1
#
_entry.id   AF-A0A662M0C8-F1
#
_cell.length_a   1.000
_cell.length_b   1.000
_cell.length_c   1.000
_cell.angle_alpha   90.00
_cell.angle_beta   90.00
_cell.angle_gamma   90.00
#
_symmetry.space_group_name_H-M   'P 1'
#
loop_
_entity.id
_entity.type
_entity.pdbx_description
1 polymer ?
#
loop_
_entity_poly.entity_id
_entity_poly.type
_entity_poly.pdbx_seq_one_letter_code
_entity_poly.pdbx_strand_id
1 'polypeptide(L)'
;MVEFKVVVNDTKTGKAHQVQVTGHHANALIGKKIGDEVDGIFVSLPGYKLQITGGTDKDGFPMRADLPGVGRRRLLVTTSTGFHAEEKGLRRKKSIRGNTVGQDIVQINMKVVKYGPRAIDQLIKPEAEGNKEASDEKENEEEVKQ
;
A
#
# COMPACT_ATOMS: atom_id res chain seq x y z
N MET A 1 10.41 -4.97 12.15
CA MET A 1 10.82 -4.26 10.93
C MET A 1 9.54 -3.82 10.22
N VAL A 2 9.53 -2.66 9.54
CA VAL A 2 8.31 -2.22 8.84
C VAL A 2 8.22 -2.98 7.51
N GLU A 3 7.06 -3.55 7.25
CA GLU A 3 6.74 -4.27 6.02
C GLU A 3 5.57 -3.56 5.34
N PHE A 4 5.71 -3.26 4.05
CA PHE A 4 4.63 -2.66 3.26
C PHE A 4 4.20 -3.60 2.14
N LYS A 5 2.89 -3.74 1.98
CA LYS A 5 2.27 -4.32 0.78
C LYS A 5 2.11 -3.19 -0.24
N VAL A 6 2.96 -3.17 -1.26
CA VAL A 6 2.89 -2.16 -2.32
C VAL A 6 2.09 -2.73 -3.49
N VAL A 7 1.03 -2.01 -3.87
CA VAL A 7 0.23 -2.34 -5.05
C VAL A 7 0.61 -1.39 -6.18
N VAL A 8 1.28 -1.94 -7.19
CA VAL A 8 1.70 -1.22 -8.39
C VAL A 8 0.64 -1.40 -9.48
N ASN A 9 0.02 -0.30 -9.89
CA ASN A 9 -0.97 -0.28 -10.96
C ASN A 9 -0.33 0.14 -12.28
N ASP A 10 -0.38 -0.74 -13.27
CA ASP A 10 0.01 -0.43 -14.64
C ASP A 10 -1.16 0.23 -15.38
N THR A 11 -0.96 1.49 -15.80
CA THR A 11 -1.99 2.29 -16.48
C THR A 11 -2.32 1.84 -17.89
N LYS A 12 -1.43 1.09 -18.55
CA LYS A 12 -1.60 0.66 -19.94
C LYS A 12 -2.27 -0.70 -20.03
N THR A 13 -1.83 -1.64 -19.20
CA THR A 13 -2.38 -3.00 -19.19
C THR A 13 -3.57 -3.14 -18.26
N GLY A 14 -3.80 -2.18 -17.36
CA GLY A 14 -4.87 -2.22 -16.36
C GLY A 14 -4.65 -3.29 -15.29
N LYS A 15 -3.47 -3.94 -15.28
CA LYS A 15 -3.13 -4.96 -14.29
C LYS A 15 -2.57 -4.29 -13.03
N ALA A 16 -2.94 -4.86 -11.89
CA ALA A 16 -2.39 -4.53 -10.60
C ALA A 16 -1.50 -5.66 -10.11
N HIS A 17 -0.32 -5.31 -9.61
CA HIS A 17 0.63 -6.24 -9.07
C HIS A 17 0.97 -5.90 -7.63
N GLN A 18 0.98 -6.91 -6.78
CA GLN A 18 1.34 -6.75 -5.37
C GLN A 18 2.78 -7.18 -5.15
N VAL A 19 3.57 -6.31 -4.51
CA VAL A 19 4.96 -6.56 -4.14
C VAL A 19 5.10 -6.33 -2.64
N GLN A 20 5.67 -7.29 -1.92
CA GLN A 20 6.03 -7.12 -0.52
C GLN A 20 7.39 -6.41 -0.44
N VAL A 21 7.43 -5.27 0.24
CA VAL A 21 8.66 -4.49 0.41
C VAL A 21 9.05 -4.53 1.88
N THR A 22 10.25 -5.08 2.14
CA THR A 22 10.80 -5.23 3.48
C THR A 22 12.08 -4.40 3.66
N GLY A 23 12.37 -4.07 4.91
CA GLY A 23 13.66 -3.54 5.35
C GLY A 23 14.06 -2.19 4.77
N HIS A 24 15.23 -2.11 4.14
CA HIS A 24 15.83 -0.83 3.72
C HIS A 24 14.99 -0.10 2.67
N HIS A 25 14.37 -0.86 1.76
CA HIS A 25 13.47 -0.32 0.74
C HIS A 25 12.19 0.27 1.35
N ALA A 26 11.65 -0.35 2.42
CA ALA A 26 10.49 0.17 3.14
C ALA A 26 10.81 1.51 3.83
N ASN A 27 12.00 1.62 4.44
CA ASN A 27 12.41 2.86 5.12
C ASN A 27 12.51 4.07 4.17
N ALA A 28 12.88 3.84 2.90
CA ALA A 28 12.96 4.90 1.89
C ALA A 28 11.58 5.47 1.48
N LEU A 29 10.50 4.70 1.70
CA LEU A 29 9.12 5.13 1.42
C LEU A 29 8.54 5.97 2.57
N ILE A 30 9.09 5.87 3.77
CA ILE A 30 8.63 6.62 4.94
C ILE A 30 8.96 8.11 4.74
N GLY A 31 7.99 8.98 5.03
CA GLY A 31 8.14 10.43 4.89
C GLY A 31 7.81 10.97 3.50
N LYS A 32 7.60 10.12 2.50
CA LYS A 32 7.04 10.52 1.20
C LYS A 32 5.57 10.91 1.34
N LYS A 33 5.10 11.79 0.48
CA LYS A 33 3.70 12.23 0.46
C LYS A 33 2.93 11.57 -0.68
N ILE A 34 1.62 11.49 -0.51
CA ILE A 34 0.72 11.18 -1.62
C ILE A 34 0.88 12.25 -2.70
N GLY A 35 1.09 11.80 -3.94
CA GLY A 35 1.35 12.63 -5.11
C GLY A 35 2.81 12.66 -5.53
N ASP A 36 3.75 12.28 -4.65
CA ASP A 36 5.18 12.29 -4.94
C ASP A 36 5.56 11.18 -5.93
N GLU A 37 6.53 11.48 -6.79
CA GLU A 37 7.20 10.50 -7.64
C GLU A 37 8.33 9.81 -6.87
N VAL A 38 8.40 8.49 -7.01
CA VAL A 38 9.37 7.61 -6.38
C VAL A 38 9.95 6.67 -7.44
N ASP A 39 11.24 6.40 -7.34
CA ASP A 39 11.90 5.46 -8.24
C ASP A 39 11.47 4.02 -7.92
N GLY A 40 11.17 3.25 -8.96
CA GLY A 40 10.72 1.87 -8.84
C GLY A 40 11.77 0.92 -8.25
N ILE A 41 13.02 1.37 -8.07
CA ILE A 41 14.10 0.63 -7.41
C ILE A 41 13.68 0.20 -5.99
N PHE A 42 12.90 1.02 -5.28
CA PHE A 42 12.44 0.69 -3.93
C PHE A 42 11.33 -0.39 -3.90
N VAL A 43 10.79 -0.77 -5.06
CA VAL A 43 9.71 -1.77 -5.19
C VAL A 43 10.15 -2.88 -6.16
N SER A 44 11.46 -3.10 -6.29
CA SER A 44 12.05 -4.12 -7.19
C SER A 44 11.71 -3.96 -8.68
N LEU A 45 11.31 -2.77 -9.11
CA LEU A 45 11.02 -2.38 -10.49
C LEU A 45 12.05 -1.36 -10.99
N PRO A 46 13.30 -1.77 -11.28
CA PRO A 46 14.34 -0.85 -11.72
C PRO A 46 13.97 -0.18 -13.05
N GLY A 47 14.24 1.12 -13.16
CA GLY A 47 13.98 1.92 -14.37
C GLY A 47 12.54 2.40 -14.53
N TYR A 48 11.65 2.08 -13.58
CA TYR A 48 10.29 2.63 -13.53
C TYR A 48 10.23 3.88 -12.66
N LYS A 49 9.31 4.81 -13.00
CA LYS A 49 8.87 5.86 -12.07
C LYS A 49 7.44 5.60 -11.62
N LEU A 50 7.25 5.60 -10.32
CA LEU A 50 5.99 5.34 -9.66
C LEU A 50 5.51 6.60 -8.94
N GLN A 51 4.20 6.84 -8.91
CA GLN A 51 3.59 7.89 -8.13
C GLN A 51 2.76 7.28 -7.01
N ILE A 52 2.91 7.78 -5.78
CA ILE A 52 2.09 7.34 -4.65
C ILE A 52 0.70 7.97 -4.79
N THR A 53 -0.35 7.14 -4.90
CA THR A 53 -1.73 7.63 -5.02
C THR A 53 -2.49 7.57 -3.70
N GLY A 54 -2.10 6.68 -2.78
CA GLY A 54 -2.73 6.56 -1.48
C GLY A 54 -2.27 5.32 -0.73
N GLY A 55 -3.03 4.94 0.29
CA GLY A 55 -2.74 3.77 1.10
C GLY A 55 -3.77 3.56 2.21
N THR A 56 -3.58 2.49 2.96
CA THR A 56 -4.40 2.14 4.12
C THR A 56 -3.53 1.89 5.35
N ASP A 57 -4.03 2.37 6.48
CA ASP A 57 -3.48 2.12 7.80
C ASP A 57 -3.76 0.69 8.26
N LYS A 58 -3.05 0.20 9.28
CA LYS A 58 -3.27 -1.11 9.93
C LYS A 58 -4.72 -1.30 10.40
N ASP A 59 -5.36 -0.23 10.86
CA ASP A 59 -6.75 -0.26 11.33
C ASP A 59 -7.77 -0.05 10.19
N GLY A 60 -7.33 -0.08 8.94
CA GLY A 60 -8.19 0.07 7.75
C GLY A 60 -8.61 1.50 7.43
N PHE A 61 -8.06 2.51 8.12
CA PHE A 61 -8.33 3.91 7.79
C PHE A 61 -7.63 4.31 6.48
N PRO A 62 -8.33 4.94 5.54
CA PRO A 62 -7.73 5.40 4.30
C PRO A 62 -6.89 6.65 4.53
N MET A 63 -5.86 6.82 3.72
CA MET A 63 -5.11 8.06 3.61
C MET A 63 -5.83 9.07 2.70
N ARG A 64 -5.67 10.36 3.00
CA ARG A 64 -6.22 11.45 2.20
C ARG A 64 -5.14 12.49 1.87
N ALA A 65 -5.02 12.82 0.58
CA ALA A 65 -3.99 13.73 0.07
C ALA A 65 -4.06 15.16 0.67
N ASP A 66 -5.27 15.64 0.95
CA ASP A 66 -5.52 16.99 1.47
C ASP A 66 -4.99 17.20 2.90
N LEU A 67 -4.84 16.13 3.68
CA LEU A 67 -4.55 16.22 5.10
C LEU A 67 -3.03 16.12 5.34
N PRO A 68 -2.35 17.20 5.76
CA PRO A 68 -0.91 17.15 5.97
C PRO A 68 -0.54 16.36 7.23
N GLY A 69 0.54 15.60 7.13
CA GLY A 69 1.21 14.94 8.25
C GLY A 69 1.02 13.43 8.27
N VAL A 70 1.64 12.80 9.27
CA VAL A 70 1.69 11.33 9.40
C VAL A 70 0.54 10.80 10.25
N GLY A 71 -0.07 11.60 11.13
CA GLY A 71 -1.06 11.14 12.11
C GLY A 71 -2.49 10.96 11.58
N ARG A 72 -3.36 10.45 12.46
CA ARG A 72 -4.82 10.37 12.22
C ARG A 72 -5.50 11.62 12.76
N ARG A 73 -6.54 12.10 12.06
CA ARG A 73 -7.38 13.20 12.55
C ARG A 73 -8.85 12.87 12.35
N ARG A 74 -9.69 13.30 13.30
CA ARG A 74 -11.15 13.21 13.19
C ARG A 74 -11.68 14.46 12.49
N LEU A 75 -12.24 14.28 11.31
CA LEU A 75 -12.79 15.34 10.48
C LEU A 75 -14.29 15.15 10.30
N LEU A 76 -15.03 16.25 10.21
CA LEU A 76 -16.43 16.22 9.78
C LEU A 76 -16.46 16.15 8.26
N VAL A 77 -16.82 14.99 7.73
CA VAL A 77 -16.63 14.64 6.33
C VAL A 77 -17.99 14.46 5.66
N THR A 78 -18.16 15.05 4.48
CA THR A 78 -19.25 14.77 3.52
C THR A 78 -18.81 13.63 2.60
N THR A 79 -19.57 13.27 1.57
CA THR A 79 -19.18 12.26 0.56
C THR A 79 -17.76 12.53 0.03
N SER A 80 -16.81 11.66 0.39
CA SER A 80 -15.40 11.78 0.01
C SER A 80 -14.65 10.46 0.28
N THR A 81 -13.32 10.47 0.12
CA THR A 81 -12.44 9.33 0.42
C THR A 81 -12.65 8.80 1.84
N GLY A 82 -13.14 7.57 1.97
CA GLY A 82 -13.42 6.90 3.26
C GLY A 82 -14.83 7.10 3.83
N PHE A 83 -15.66 7.91 3.17
CA PHE A 83 -17.07 8.08 3.55
C PHE A 83 -17.97 8.27 2.33
N HIS A 84 -18.81 7.28 2.08
CA HIS A 84 -19.91 7.38 1.15
C HIS A 84 -21.18 7.73 1.93
N ALA A 85 -21.79 8.87 1.64
CA ALA A 85 -23.04 9.27 2.27
C ALA A 85 -24.20 8.63 1.51
N GLU A 86 -25.11 7.96 2.22
CA GLU A 86 -26.31 7.36 1.64
C GLU A 86 -27.34 8.43 1.26
N GLU A 87 -27.44 9.48 2.07
CA GLU A 87 -28.34 10.60 1.84
C GLU A 87 -27.60 11.90 1.52
N LYS A 88 -28.21 12.73 0.68
CA LYS A 88 -27.68 14.05 0.35
C LYS A 88 -27.67 14.93 1.60
N GLY A 89 -26.50 15.44 1.96
CA GLY A 89 -26.32 16.32 3.13
C GLY A 89 -25.92 15.61 4.42
N LEU A 90 -25.87 14.27 4.43
CA LEU A 90 -25.37 13.53 5.59
C LEU A 90 -23.87 13.81 5.78
N ARG A 91 -23.49 14.27 6.98
CA ARG A 91 -22.10 14.51 7.37
C ARG A 91 -21.79 13.69 8.61
N ARG A 92 -20.65 13.01 8.61
CA ARG A 92 -20.22 12.20 9.76
C ARG A 92 -18.80 12.56 10.16
N LYS A 93 -18.55 12.59 11.48
CA LYS A 93 -17.17 12.66 11.98
C LYS A 93 -16.51 11.30 11.78
N LYS A 94 -15.47 11.25 10.94
CA LYS A 94 -14.65 10.05 10.71
C LYS A 94 -13.18 10.34 10.95
N SER A 95 -12.46 9.31 11.41
CA SER A 95 -11.01 9.33 11.50
C SER A 95 -10.41 9.03 10.14
N ILE A 96 -9.51 9.89 9.67
CA ILE A 96 -8.80 9.77 8.39
C ILE A 96 -7.30 9.93 8.65
N ARG A 97 -6.48 9.20 7.90
CA ARG A 97 -5.02 9.28 7.97
C ARG A 97 -4.51 10.41 7.07
N GLY A 98 -3.44 11.08 7.52
CA GLY A 98 -2.76 12.11 6.73
C GLY A 98 -2.11 11.57 5.46
N ASN A 99 -1.56 12.49 4.67
CA ASN A 99 -0.99 12.23 3.36
C ASN A 99 0.46 11.72 3.38
N THR A 100 1.12 11.75 4.54
CA THR A 100 2.52 11.36 4.65
C THR A 100 2.62 9.90 5.07
N VAL A 101 3.46 9.13 4.37
CA VAL A 101 3.66 7.71 4.65
C VAL A 101 4.39 7.53 5.98
N GLY A 102 3.71 6.90 6.94
CA GLY A 102 4.26 6.52 8.24
C GLY A 102 4.47 5.03 8.39
N GLN A 103 5.04 4.62 9.53
CA GLN A 103 5.32 3.22 9.86
C GLN A 103 4.05 2.38 10.10
N ASP A 104 2.94 3.02 10.45
CA ASP A 104 1.68 2.33 10.76
C ASP A 104 0.90 1.87 9.51
N ILE A 105 1.37 2.26 8.32
CA ILE A 105 0.71 1.91 7.06
C ILE A 105 1.00 0.45 6.72
N VAL A 106 -0.01 -0.24 6.20
CA VAL A 106 0.13 -1.63 5.76
C VAL A 106 0.19 -1.72 4.24
N GLN A 107 -0.64 -0.94 3.54
CA GLN A 107 -0.70 -0.96 2.08
C GLN A 107 -0.43 0.42 1.49
N ILE A 108 0.39 0.46 0.45
CA ILE A 108 0.66 1.66 -0.36
C ILE A 108 0.23 1.38 -1.80
N ASN A 109 -0.60 2.27 -2.35
CA ASN A 109 -1.03 2.22 -3.73
C ASN A 109 -0.16 3.14 -4.58
N MET A 110 0.39 2.59 -5.65
CA MET A 110 1.24 3.30 -6.60
C MET A 110 0.71 3.18 -8.02
N LYS A 111 0.98 4.21 -8.82
CA LYS A 111 0.66 4.27 -10.25
C LYS A 111 1.96 4.38 -11.04
N VAL A 112 2.08 3.62 -12.13
CA VAL A 112 3.21 3.76 -13.06
C VAL A 112 3.06 5.07 -13.86
N VAL A 113 4.06 5.95 -13.78
CA VAL A 113 4.13 7.20 -14.55
C VAL A 113 5.06 7.07 -15.76
N LYS A 114 6.24 6.48 -15.55
CA LYS A 114 7.20 6.21 -16.63
C LYS A 114 7.57 4.74 -16.65
N TYR A 115 7.55 4.18 -17.86
CA TYR A 115 7.83 2.79 -18.12
C TYR A 115 9.33 2.57 -18.27
N GLY A 116 9.82 1.54 -17.59
CA GLY A 116 11.18 1.03 -17.76
C GLY A 116 11.29 0.07 -18.96
N PRO A 117 12.51 -0.42 -19.25
CA PRO A 117 12.81 -1.24 -20.41
C PRO A 117 12.32 -2.70 -20.30
N ARG A 118 12.03 -3.20 -19.10
CA ARG A 118 11.61 -4.60 -18.86
C ARG A 118 10.14 -4.68 -18.47
N ALA A 119 9.41 -5.67 -18.99
CA ALA A 119 7.99 -5.84 -18.69
C ALA A 119 7.76 -6.16 -17.19
N ILE A 120 6.73 -5.54 -16.61
CA ILE A 120 6.36 -5.68 -15.20
C ILE A 120 6.01 -7.15 -14.85
N ASP A 121 5.30 -7.84 -15.77
CA ASP A 121 4.90 -9.25 -15.61
C ASP A 121 6.09 -10.20 -15.40
N GLN A 122 7.27 -9.89 -15.94
CA GLN A 122 8.48 -10.70 -15.81
C GLN A 122 9.29 -10.38 -14.55
N LEU A 123 9.12 -9.20 -13.98
CA LEU A 123 9.83 -8.76 -12.78
C LEU A 123 9.10 -9.16 -11.49
N ILE A 124 7.79 -9.43 -11.57
CA ILE A 124 6.94 -9.73 -10.40
C ILE A 124 6.63 -11.23 -10.27
N LYS A 125 6.87 -12.04 -11.31
CA LYS A 125 6.87 -13.51 -11.20
C LYS A 125 8.33 -13.97 -11.16
N PRO A 126 8.90 -14.19 -9.97
CA PRO A 126 8.57 -15.35 -9.13
C PRO A 126 8.31 -14.96 -7.65
N GLU A 127 7.82 -15.90 -6.83
CA GLU A 127 7.56 -15.78 -5.37
C GLU A 127 6.13 -15.45 -4.90
N ALA A 128 5.10 -15.69 -5.70
CA ALA A 128 3.70 -15.67 -5.21
C ALA A 128 3.18 -17.03 -4.69
N GLU A 129 3.96 -18.11 -4.74
CA GLU A 129 3.51 -19.46 -4.35
C GLU A 129 4.24 -20.07 -3.15
N GLY A 130 5.28 -19.43 -2.58
CA GLY A 130 6.17 -20.10 -1.60
C GLY A 130 5.91 -19.87 -0.11
N ASN A 131 4.98 -19.01 0.31
CA ASN A 131 4.87 -18.62 1.73
C ASN A 131 3.45 -18.71 2.33
N LYS A 132 2.61 -19.59 1.77
CA LYS A 132 1.31 -19.96 2.37
C LYS A 132 1.23 -21.40 2.88
N GLU A 133 2.22 -22.24 2.62
CA GLU A 133 2.19 -23.66 3.03
C GLU A 133 3.08 -23.97 4.25
N ALA A 134 4.00 -23.10 4.66
CA ALA A 134 4.95 -23.39 5.73
C ALA A 134 4.45 -23.09 7.17
N SER A 135 3.26 -22.51 7.34
CA SER A 135 2.68 -22.23 8.67
C SER A 135 1.63 -23.23 9.13
N ASP A 136 1.00 -23.98 8.21
CA ASP A 136 -0.07 -24.95 8.56
C ASP A 136 0.45 -26.36 8.88
N GLU A 137 1.70 -26.69 8.53
CA GLU A 137 2.29 -28.01 8.85
C GLU A 137 2.92 -28.08 10.25
N LYS A 138 3.25 -26.94 10.87
CA LYS A 138 3.88 -26.93 12.21
C LYS A 138 2.89 -27.01 13.36
N GLU A 139 1.64 -26.56 13.18
CA GLU A 139 0.60 -26.73 14.22
C GLU A 139 0.03 -28.16 14.23
N ASN A 140 -0.01 -28.84 13.09
CA ASN A 140 -0.52 -30.22 13.01
C ASN A 140 0.45 -31.29 13.54
N GLU A 141 1.77 -31.06 13.56
CA GLU A 141 2.71 -32.02 14.16
C GLU A 141 2.81 -31.92 15.70
N GLU A 142 2.44 -30.78 16.29
CA GLU A 142 2.44 -30.62 17.76
C GLU A 142 1.17 -31.18 18.42
N GLU A 143 0.01 -31.18 17.75
CA GLU A 143 -1.23 -31.78 18.29
C GLU A 143 -1.26 -33.32 18.24
N VAL A 144 -0.44 -33.97 17.40
CA VAL A 144 -0.44 -35.45 17.26
C VAL A 144 0.53 -36.14 18.24
N LYS A 145 1.34 -35.38 19.01
CA LYS A 145 2.36 -35.91 19.93
C LYS A 145 2.11 -35.65 21.43
N GLN A 146 0.90 -35.28 21.84
CA GLN A 146 0.46 -35.32 23.25
C GLN A 146 -0.57 -36.40 23.51
#